data_AF-A0A847MAW6-F1
#
_entry.id   AF-A0A847MAW6-F1
#
_cell.length_a   1.000
_cell.length_b   1.000
_cell.length_c   1.000
_cell.angle_alpha   90.00
_cell.angle_beta   90.00
_cell.angle_gamma   90.00
#
_symmetry.space_group_name_H-M   'P 1'
#
loop_
_entity.id
_entity.type
_entity.pdbx_description
1 polymer ?
#
loop_
_entity_poly.entity_id
_entity_poly.type
_entity_poly.pdbx_seq_one_letter_code
_entity_poly.pdbx_strand_id
1 'polypeptide(L)'
;MAFNPSVRRQRDERDEFEERVVRIDRTRKTVKGGRVSSVRVVAAVGDGKGSVGLGVGKAREIPEAIEKAVKRARRDMIRICMDGYTIPHTIQAKVGGAVIMLRPASRGTGVVAGGATRQILEVSGIRDILTKSLGSGNVFNRAHACFKALKSLYDPADIAAQREISVEQMLGRTVVDPYAEAEAEAEAEKQAKAEAAAAAEEQEVAQAQTEETPEAPAETPAESAEATEPGSTEPEAASEAAPEPIVTDATTDSLSDLFVGDQPEQES
;
A
#
# COMPACT_ATOMS: atom_id res chain seq x y z
N MET A 1 20.67 24.29 -11.04
CA MET A 1 19.63 23.28 -11.37
C MET A 1 18.44 23.54 -10.46
N ALA A 2 17.29 23.92 -11.01
CA ALA A 2 16.10 24.22 -10.21
C ALA A 2 15.48 22.91 -9.67
N PHE A 3 15.32 22.84 -8.35
CA PHE A 3 14.63 21.77 -7.64
C PHE A 3 13.15 21.75 -8.05
N ASN A 4 12.70 20.69 -8.73
CA ASN A 4 11.33 20.60 -9.23
C ASN A 4 10.45 19.84 -8.20
N PRO A 5 9.61 20.53 -7.40
CA PRO A 5 8.87 19.93 -6.29
C PRO A 5 7.80 18.92 -6.74
N SER A 6 7.43 18.93 -8.03
CA SER A 6 6.44 18.00 -8.60
C SER A 6 6.87 16.52 -8.57
N VAL A 7 8.18 16.23 -8.58
CA VAL A 7 8.70 14.86 -8.62
C VAL A 7 8.54 14.15 -7.26
N ARG A 8 8.59 14.89 -6.14
CA ARG A 8 8.39 14.32 -4.79
C ARG A 8 6.95 13.84 -4.60
N ARG A 9 5.98 14.70 -4.91
CA ARG A 9 4.54 14.38 -4.80
C ARG A 9 4.14 13.12 -5.58
N GLN A 10 4.75 12.92 -6.74
CA GLN A 10 4.47 11.77 -7.62
C GLN A 10 5.15 10.46 -7.17
N ARG A 11 6.08 10.50 -6.21
CA ARG A 11 6.64 9.32 -5.56
C ARG A 11 5.78 8.93 -4.36
N ASP A 12 5.39 9.90 -3.54
CA ASP A 12 4.55 9.67 -2.36
C ASP A 12 3.18 9.05 -2.74
N GLU A 13 2.58 9.50 -3.86
CA GLU A 13 1.35 8.90 -4.41
C GLU A 13 1.54 7.46 -4.97
N ARG A 14 2.76 6.95 -5.12
CA ARG A 14 2.97 5.53 -5.49
C ARG A 14 3.02 4.62 -4.28
N ASP A 15 3.38 5.17 -3.12
CA ASP A 15 3.59 4.38 -1.92
C ASP A 15 2.27 4.05 -1.21
N GLU A 16 1.18 4.79 -1.50
CA GLU A 16 -0.13 4.56 -0.88
C GLU A 16 -1.00 3.51 -1.59
N PHE A 17 -0.72 3.20 -2.87
CA PHE A 17 -1.54 2.26 -3.64
C PHE A 17 -0.86 0.92 -3.84
N GLU A 18 -1.55 -0.17 -3.50
CA GLU A 18 -1.13 -1.53 -3.83
C GLU A 18 -1.40 -1.80 -5.32
N GLU A 19 -0.36 -2.22 -6.04
CA GLU A 19 -0.42 -2.57 -7.45
C GLU A 19 -0.34 -4.09 -7.63
N ARG A 20 -1.32 -4.68 -8.31
CA ARG A 20 -1.27 -6.11 -8.67
C ARG A 20 -1.44 -6.36 -10.15
N VAL A 21 -0.52 -7.14 -10.70
CA VAL A 21 -0.59 -7.61 -12.08
C VAL A 21 -1.51 -8.82 -12.16
N VAL A 22 -2.59 -8.70 -12.94
CA VAL A 22 -3.58 -9.76 -13.09
C VAL A 22 -3.12 -10.82 -14.07
N ARG A 23 -2.75 -10.36 -15.27
CA ARG A 23 -2.33 -11.24 -16.36
C ARG A 23 -1.40 -10.50 -17.31
N ILE A 24 -0.38 -11.22 -17.76
CA ILE A 24 0.54 -10.81 -18.81
C ILE A 24 0.31 -11.73 -20.00
N ASP A 25 -0.01 -11.16 -21.16
CA ASP A 25 -0.20 -11.90 -22.41
C ASP A 25 0.75 -11.36 -23.50
N ARG A 26 1.42 -12.25 -24.23
CA ARG A 26 2.29 -11.86 -25.35
C ARG A 26 1.54 -12.00 -26.67
N THR A 27 1.13 -10.87 -27.23
CA THR A 27 0.46 -10.79 -28.55
C THR A 27 1.49 -10.67 -29.68
N ARG A 28 1.17 -11.13 -30.89
CA ARG A 28 2.10 -11.10 -32.04
C ARG A 28 1.37 -10.60 -33.30
N LYS A 29 2.02 -9.71 -34.07
CA LYS A 29 1.59 -9.24 -35.39
C LYS A 29 2.55 -9.80 -36.45
N THR A 30 2.02 -10.41 -37.49
CA THR A 30 2.81 -10.90 -38.63
C THR A 30 3.19 -9.74 -39.57
N VAL A 31 4.43 -9.73 -40.04
CA VAL A 31 5.00 -8.77 -41.01
C VAL A 31 5.79 -9.54 -42.07
N LYS A 32 6.20 -8.88 -43.16
CA LYS A 32 6.92 -9.52 -44.30
C LYS A 32 8.18 -10.28 -43.86
N GLY A 33 8.86 -9.82 -42.80
CA GLY A 33 10.09 -10.42 -42.27
C GLY A 33 9.93 -11.26 -40.99
N GLY A 34 8.71 -11.60 -40.55
CA GLY A 34 8.50 -12.42 -39.37
C GLY A 34 7.30 -12.01 -38.51
N ARG A 35 7.44 -12.10 -37.18
CA ARG A 35 6.37 -11.76 -36.22
C ARG A 35 6.89 -10.77 -35.19
N VAL A 36 6.31 -9.57 -35.16
CA VAL A 36 6.59 -8.56 -34.13
C VAL A 36 5.72 -8.85 -32.92
N SER A 37 6.32 -9.07 -31.76
CA SER A 37 5.59 -9.31 -30.51
C SER A 37 5.36 -8.02 -29.72
N SER A 38 4.22 -7.92 -29.05
CA SER A 38 3.92 -6.89 -28.06
C SER A 38 3.28 -7.53 -26.84
N VAL A 39 3.63 -7.05 -25.66
CA VAL A 39 3.10 -7.53 -24.39
C VAL A 39 1.87 -6.69 -24.02
N ARG A 40 0.80 -7.37 -23.63
CA ARG A 40 -0.41 -6.79 -23.05
C ARG A 40 -0.45 -7.17 -21.57
N VAL A 41 -0.71 -6.20 -20.71
CA VAL A 41 -0.84 -6.41 -19.28
C VAL A 41 -2.19 -5.87 -18.82
N VAL A 42 -2.84 -6.62 -17.93
CA VAL A 42 -3.98 -6.15 -17.13
C VAL A 42 -3.47 -6.00 -15.70
N ALA A 43 -3.65 -4.83 -15.12
CA ALA A 43 -3.25 -4.53 -13.74
C ALA A 43 -4.42 -3.91 -12.97
N ALA A 44 -4.49 -4.24 -11.68
CA ALA A 44 -5.40 -3.64 -10.71
C ALA A 44 -4.58 -2.78 -9.74
N VAL A 45 -5.14 -1.66 -9.31
CA VAL A 45 -4.53 -0.74 -8.35
C VAL A 45 -5.58 -0.36 -7.32
N GLY A 46 -5.22 -0.22 -6.05
CA GLY A 46 -6.17 0.15 -5.00
C GLY A 46 -5.49 0.47 -3.69
N ASP A 47 -6.25 1.05 -2.77
CA ASP A 47 -5.79 1.57 -1.48
C ASP A 47 -6.05 0.60 -0.31
N GLY A 48 -6.67 -0.56 -0.58
CA GLY A 48 -7.11 -1.49 0.45
C GLY A 48 -8.23 -0.96 1.36
N LYS A 49 -8.77 0.24 1.08
CA LYS A 49 -9.81 0.91 1.86
C LYS A 49 -11.13 1.02 1.09
N GLY A 50 -11.28 0.30 -0.02
CA GLY A 50 -12.46 0.30 -0.86
C GLY A 50 -12.37 1.18 -2.10
N SER A 51 -11.18 1.62 -2.50
CA SER A 51 -10.95 2.21 -3.81
C SER A 51 -10.19 1.24 -4.71
N VAL A 52 -10.65 1.08 -5.95
CA VAL A 52 -10.00 0.18 -6.92
C VAL A 52 -10.04 0.77 -8.33
N GLY A 53 -8.99 0.52 -9.10
CA GLY A 53 -8.87 0.88 -10.50
C GLY A 53 -8.39 -0.31 -11.32
N LEU A 54 -8.87 -0.42 -12.56
CA LEU A 54 -8.45 -1.46 -13.51
C LEU A 54 -7.83 -0.82 -14.75
N GLY A 55 -6.63 -1.24 -15.10
CA GLY A 55 -5.87 -0.69 -16.20
C GLY A 55 -5.39 -1.75 -17.18
N VAL A 56 -5.26 -1.34 -18.44
CA VAL A 56 -4.70 -2.16 -19.51
C VAL A 56 -3.56 -1.40 -20.16
N GLY A 57 -2.40 -2.05 -20.20
CA GLY A 57 -1.20 -1.55 -20.85
C GLY A 57 -0.78 -2.44 -22.00
N LYS A 58 -0.20 -1.84 -23.04
CA LYS A 58 0.44 -2.58 -24.13
C LYS A 58 1.71 -1.88 -24.55
N ALA A 59 2.81 -2.63 -24.62
CA ALA A 59 4.11 -2.13 -25.04
C ALA A 59 4.94 -3.23 -25.71
N ARG A 60 6.17 -2.91 -26.13
CA ARG A 60 7.11 -3.90 -26.67
C ARG A 60 7.78 -4.67 -25.54
N GLU A 61 8.11 -3.99 -24.46
CA GLU A 61 8.72 -4.54 -23.25
C GLU A 61 7.70 -4.72 -22.13
N ILE A 62 8.00 -5.63 -21.20
CA ILE A 62 7.14 -5.93 -20.05
C ILE A 62 7.05 -4.76 -19.06
N PRO A 63 8.15 -4.17 -18.55
CA PRO A 63 8.07 -3.10 -17.56
C PRO A 63 7.31 -1.88 -18.11
N GLU A 64 7.58 -1.48 -19.35
CA GLU A 64 6.87 -0.39 -20.02
C GLU A 64 5.36 -0.67 -20.16
N ALA A 65 4.95 -1.93 -20.35
CA ALA A 65 3.54 -2.29 -20.41
C ALA A 65 2.86 -2.22 -19.03
N ILE A 66 3.57 -2.60 -17.96
CA ILE A 66 3.07 -2.53 -16.58
C ILE A 66 2.85 -1.07 -16.18
N GLU A 67 3.83 -0.20 -16.39
CA GLU A 67 3.72 1.24 -16.07
C GLU A 67 2.54 1.89 -16.78
N LYS A 68 2.31 1.56 -18.06
CA LYS A 68 1.15 2.04 -18.82
C LYS A 68 -0.18 1.52 -18.26
N ALA A 69 -0.20 0.27 -17.81
CA ALA A 69 -1.39 -0.32 -17.20
C ALA A 69 -1.71 0.38 -15.87
N VAL A 70 -0.73 0.54 -14.99
CA VAL A 70 -0.85 1.20 -13.69
C VAL A 70 -1.29 2.66 -13.85
N LYS A 71 -0.65 3.42 -14.76
CA LYS A 71 -1.03 4.82 -15.04
C LYS A 71 -2.47 4.95 -15.55
N ARG A 72 -3.00 3.92 -16.23
CA ARG A 72 -4.40 3.89 -16.65
C ARG A 72 -5.31 3.52 -15.48
N ALA A 73 -4.96 2.52 -14.68
CA ALA A 73 -5.73 2.10 -13.52
C ALA A 73 -5.91 3.26 -12.52
N ARG A 74 -4.86 4.04 -12.25
CA ARG A 74 -4.92 5.21 -11.36
C ARG A 74 -5.90 6.29 -11.83
N ARG A 75 -6.05 6.47 -13.15
CA ARG A 75 -7.00 7.43 -13.72
C ARG A 75 -8.44 6.92 -13.66
N ASP A 76 -8.61 5.61 -13.78
CA ASP A 76 -9.93 4.94 -13.82
C ASP A 76 -10.32 4.38 -12.44
N MET A 77 -9.94 5.05 -11.33
CA MET A 77 -10.23 4.60 -9.96
C MET A 77 -11.69 4.88 -9.58
N ILE A 78 -12.28 3.96 -8.81
CA ILE A 78 -13.64 4.08 -8.26
C ILE A 78 -13.65 3.75 -6.78
N ARG A 79 -14.55 4.40 -6.04
CA ARG A 79 -14.96 4.00 -4.69
C ARG A 79 -16.00 2.89 -4.79
N ILE A 80 -15.86 1.85 -3.98
CA ILE A 80 -16.81 0.73 -3.88
C ILE A 80 -17.69 0.94 -2.64
N CYS A 81 -19.00 0.72 -2.79
CA CYS A 81 -19.91 0.62 -1.66
C CYS A 81 -19.64 -0.69 -0.89
N MET A 82 -19.17 -0.58 0.34
CA MET A 82 -18.90 -1.72 1.23
C MET A 82 -19.85 -1.64 2.43
N ASP A 83 -20.15 -2.79 3.01
CA ASP A 83 -20.83 -2.92 4.31
C ASP A 83 -19.93 -3.83 5.15
N GLY A 84 -19.19 -3.26 6.08
CA GLY A 84 -18.15 -4.01 6.76
C GLY A 84 -17.03 -4.35 5.79
N TYR A 85 -16.59 -5.60 5.90
CA TYR A 85 -15.54 -6.18 5.07
C TYR A 85 -16.11 -6.92 3.84
N THR A 86 -17.41 -6.74 3.56
CA THR A 86 -18.17 -7.41 2.48
C THR A 86 -18.93 -6.37 1.64
N ILE A 87 -19.58 -6.85 0.57
CA ILE A 87 -20.50 -6.10 -0.29
C ILE A 87 -21.90 -6.05 0.36
N PRO A 88 -22.73 -5.02 0.12
CA PRO A 88 -24.09 -4.91 0.67
C PRO A 88 -25.09 -5.95 0.14
N HIS A 89 -25.08 -6.25 -1.17
CA HIS A 89 -26.05 -7.17 -1.78
C HIS A 89 -25.43 -8.05 -2.88
N THR A 90 -26.14 -9.11 -3.26
CA THR A 90 -25.69 -10.00 -4.33
C THR A 90 -25.87 -9.31 -5.68
N ILE A 91 -24.84 -9.34 -6.53
CA ILE A 91 -24.91 -8.75 -7.87
C ILE A 91 -24.35 -9.70 -8.93
N GLN A 92 -24.92 -9.64 -10.12
CA GLN A 92 -24.43 -10.34 -11.30
C GLN A 92 -24.13 -9.33 -12.41
N ALA A 93 -22.93 -9.42 -12.99
CA ALA A 93 -22.54 -8.57 -14.11
C ALA A 93 -22.01 -9.40 -15.28
N LYS A 94 -22.30 -8.91 -16.48
CA LYS A 94 -21.87 -9.49 -17.75
C LYS A 94 -21.07 -8.48 -18.57
N VAL A 95 -19.92 -8.94 -19.07
CA VAL A 95 -19.09 -8.24 -20.07
C VAL A 95 -18.65 -9.24 -21.13
N GLY A 96 -19.10 -9.00 -22.38
CA GLY A 96 -18.94 -9.98 -23.45
C GLY A 96 -19.55 -11.32 -23.06
N GLY A 97 -18.75 -12.39 -23.14
CA GLY A 97 -19.13 -13.74 -22.69
C GLY A 97 -18.83 -14.05 -21.22
N ALA A 98 -18.19 -13.16 -20.46
CA ALA A 98 -17.88 -13.39 -19.05
C ALA A 98 -19.05 -12.93 -18.17
N VAL A 99 -19.50 -13.80 -17.27
CA VAL A 99 -20.54 -13.53 -16.27
C VAL A 99 -19.97 -13.84 -14.89
N ILE A 100 -20.01 -12.87 -13.99
CA ILE A 100 -19.55 -13.00 -12.61
C ILE A 100 -20.70 -12.69 -11.67
N MET A 101 -20.87 -13.56 -10.68
CA MET A 101 -21.74 -13.36 -9.54
C MET A 101 -20.89 -13.04 -8.32
N LEU A 102 -21.18 -11.93 -7.66
CA LEU A 102 -20.63 -11.54 -6.36
C LEU A 102 -21.73 -11.71 -5.32
N ARG A 103 -21.43 -12.44 -4.24
CA ARG A 103 -22.35 -12.70 -3.14
C ARG A 103 -21.68 -12.29 -1.82
N PRO A 104 -22.38 -11.55 -0.94
CA PRO A 104 -21.86 -11.20 0.36
C PRO A 104 -21.64 -12.44 1.22
N ALA A 105 -20.65 -12.36 2.11
CA ALA A 105 -20.26 -13.46 2.99
C ALA A 105 -20.30 -13.01 4.46
N SER A 106 -20.40 -13.98 5.37
CA SER A 106 -20.20 -13.73 6.79
C SER A 106 -18.74 -13.43 7.09
N ARG A 107 -18.49 -12.73 8.20
CA ARG A 107 -17.13 -12.41 8.67
C ARG A 107 -16.30 -13.69 8.83
N GLY A 108 -15.06 -13.67 8.36
CA GLY A 108 -14.12 -14.79 8.47
C GLY A 108 -14.23 -15.84 7.35
N THR A 109 -15.00 -15.58 6.30
CA THR A 109 -15.09 -16.44 5.11
C THR A 109 -13.85 -16.29 4.22
N GLY A 110 -13.23 -15.11 4.21
CA GLY A 110 -12.15 -14.78 3.30
C GLY A 110 -12.63 -14.54 1.86
N VAL A 111 -11.67 -14.26 0.98
CA VAL A 111 -11.93 -13.99 -0.44
C VAL A 111 -11.95 -15.30 -1.23
N VAL A 112 -13.15 -15.83 -1.48
CA VAL A 112 -13.36 -17.01 -2.31
C VAL A 112 -13.65 -16.57 -3.74
N ALA A 113 -12.57 -16.40 -4.52
CA ALA A 113 -12.65 -15.95 -5.90
C ALA A 113 -11.66 -16.61 -6.85
N GLY A 114 -12.02 -16.63 -8.13
CA GLY A 114 -11.11 -17.04 -9.21
C GLY A 114 -10.02 -15.99 -9.44
N GLY A 115 -8.85 -16.40 -9.94
CA GLY A 115 -7.61 -15.59 -9.93
C GLY A 115 -7.77 -14.11 -10.30
N ALA A 116 -8.39 -13.80 -11.45
CA ALA A 116 -8.54 -12.41 -11.91
C ALA A 116 -9.45 -11.56 -11.00
N THR A 117 -10.54 -12.16 -10.52
CA THR A 117 -11.50 -11.51 -9.62
C THR A 117 -10.89 -11.36 -8.23
N ARG A 118 -10.15 -12.38 -7.76
CA ARG A 118 -9.46 -12.39 -6.47
C ARG A 118 -8.48 -11.25 -6.33
N GLN A 119 -7.62 -11.06 -7.34
CA GLN A 119 -6.62 -9.98 -7.33
C GLN A 119 -7.27 -8.59 -7.24
N ILE A 120 -8.44 -8.39 -7.88
CA ILE A 120 -9.16 -7.12 -7.82
C ILE A 120 -9.77 -6.90 -6.43
N LEU A 121 -10.37 -7.95 -5.84
CA LEU A 121 -11.04 -7.87 -4.55
C LEU A 121 -10.08 -7.70 -3.37
N GLU A 122 -8.90 -8.33 -3.44
CA GLU A 122 -7.86 -8.18 -2.43
C GLU A 122 -7.29 -6.75 -2.44
N VAL A 123 -7.00 -6.21 -3.63
CA VAL A 123 -6.51 -4.82 -3.79
C VAL A 123 -7.57 -3.79 -3.39
N SER A 124 -8.86 -4.13 -3.52
CA SER A 124 -9.93 -3.24 -3.10
C SER A 124 -10.17 -3.24 -1.59
N GLY A 125 -9.56 -4.14 -0.81
CA GLY A 125 -9.79 -4.22 0.63
C GLY A 125 -11.04 -4.99 1.07
N ILE A 126 -11.66 -5.76 0.16
CA ILE A 126 -12.77 -6.65 0.51
C ILE A 126 -12.17 -7.94 1.06
N ARG A 127 -12.50 -8.28 2.31
CA ARG A 127 -11.93 -9.46 2.97
C ARG A 127 -12.83 -10.68 2.89
N ASP A 128 -14.15 -10.47 2.93
CA ASP A 128 -15.13 -11.55 2.99
C ASP A 128 -16.07 -11.48 1.79
N ILE A 129 -15.94 -12.43 0.86
CA ILE A 129 -16.81 -12.46 -0.33
C ILE A 129 -16.80 -13.84 -1.00
N LEU A 130 -17.98 -14.25 -1.46
CA LEU A 130 -18.15 -15.45 -2.27
C LEU A 130 -18.39 -15.05 -3.71
N THR A 131 -17.61 -15.60 -4.64
CA THR A 131 -17.79 -15.30 -6.06
C THR A 131 -17.83 -16.55 -6.91
N LYS A 132 -18.56 -16.46 -8.02
CA LYS A 132 -18.57 -17.51 -9.04
C LYS A 132 -18.53 -16.91 -10.43
N SER A 133 -17.61 -17.43 -11.26
CA SER A 133 -17.60 -17.20 -12.70
C SER A 133 -18.52 -18.23 -13.35
N LEU A 134 -19.59 -17.76 -14.00
CA LEU A 134 -20.61 -18.58 -14.66
C LEU A 134 -20.48 -18.60 -16.19
N GLY A 135 -19.64 -17.73 -16.75
CA GLY A 135 -19.43 -17.60 -18.19
C GLY A 135 -18.02 -17.96 -18.66
N SER A 136 -17.55 -17.22 -19.67
CA SER A 136 -16.23 -17.41 -20.30
C SER A 136 -15.06 -17.29 -19.32
N GLY A 137 -14.05 -18.15 -19.51
CA GLY A 137 -12.78 -18.13 -18.78
C GLY A 137 -11.79 -17.04 -19.22
N ASN A 138 -12.15 -16.14 -20.15
CA ASN A 138 -11.25 -15.07 -20.56
C ASN A 138 -10.96 -14.10 -19.40
N VAL A 139 -9.70 -14.03 -18.96
CA VAL A 139 -9.24 -13.21 -17.83
C VAL A 139 -9.55 -11.72 -18.04
N PHE A 140 -9.35 -11.22 -19.26
CA PHE A 140 -9.62 -9.81 -19.58
C PHE A 140 -11.09 -9.44 -19.34
N ASN A 141 -12.01 -10.22 -19.89
CA ASN A 141 -13.44 -9.97 -19.74
C ASN A 141 -13.91 -10.24 -18.30
N ARG A 142 -13.33 -11.21 -17.59
CA ARG A 142 -13.61 -11.46 -16.17
C ARG A 142 -13.22 -10.28 -15.29
N ALA A 143 -12.03 -9.71 -15.50
CA ALA A 143 -11.61 -8.50 -14.78
C ALA A 143 -12.58 -7.33 -15.01
N HIS A 144 -12.97 -7.09 -16.26
CA HIS A 144 -13.95 -6.05 -16.58
C HIS A 144 -15.35 -6.33 -16.05
N ALA A 145 -15.80 -7.59 -16.05
CA ALA A 145 -17.09 -7.97 -15.47
C ALA A 145 -17.11 -7.77 -13.95
N CYS A 146 -16.00 -8.09 -13.26
CA CYS A 146 -15.84 -7.83 -11.84
C CYS A 146 -15.89 -6.33 -11.55
N PHE A 147 -15.13 -5.53 -12.30
CA PHE A 147 -15.11 -4.08 -12.15
C PHE A 147 -16.48 -3.46 -12.43
N LYS A 148 -17.21 -3.96 -13.43
CA LYS A 148 -18.60 -3.54 -13.71
C LYS A 148 -19.55 -3.92 -12.58
N ALA A 149 -19.40 -5.11 -11.99
CA ALA A 149 -20.21 -5.54 -10.85
C ALA A 149 -20.04 -4.59 -9.66
N LEU A 150 -18.78 -4.25 -9.32
CA LEU A 150 -18.47 -3.34 -8.22
C LEU A 150 -19.04 -1.92 -8.46
N LYS A 151 -18.98 -1.43 -9.71
CA LYS A 151 -19.61 -0.15 -10.10
C LYS A 151 -21.12 -0.12 -10.00
N SER A 152 -21.77 -1.27 -10.12
CA SER A 152 -23.23 -1.38 -10.11
C SER A 152 -23.79 -1.65 -8.71
N LEU A 153 -22.93 -1.66 -7.69
CA LEU A 153 -23.38 -1.66 -6.30
C LEU A 153 -24.03 -0.33 -5.96
N TYR A 154 -24.97 -0.41 -5.04
CA TYR A 154 -25.67 0.73 -4.49
C TYR A 154 -25.39 0.78 -3.01
N ASP A 155 -25.19 1.99 -2.53
CA ASP A 155 -25.07 2.25 -1.11
C ASP A 155 -26.44 2.07 -0.45
N PRO A 156 -26.56 1.30 0.65
CA PRO A 156 -27.79 1.24 1.42
C PRO A 156 -28.26 2.61 1.92
N ALA A 157 -27.35 3.55 2.23
CA ALA A 157 -27.70 4.89 2.69
C ALA A 157 -28.40 5.69 1.58
N ASP A 158 -27.87 5.66 0.36
CA ASP A 158 -28.46 6.34 -0.80
C ASP A 158 -29.85 5.80 -1.13
N ILE A 159 -30.04 4.47 -1.07
CA ILE A 159 -31.35 3.86 -1.33
C ILE A 159 -32.34 4.21 -0.21
N ALA A 160 -31.91 4.24 1.04
CA ALA A 160 -32.76 4.60 2.17
C ALA A 160 -33.25 6.06 2.04
N ALA A 161 -32.35 6.98 1.67
CA ALA A 161 -32.68 8.38 1.40
C ALA A 161 -33.70 8.52 0.25
N GLN A 162 -33.54 7.76 -0.84
CA GLN A 162 -34.50 7.75 -1.95
C GLN A 162 -35.88 7.21 -1.56
N ARG A 163 -35.95 6.36 -0.54
CA ARG A 163 -37.19 5.71 -0.10
C ARG A 163 -37.84 6.39 1.10
N GLU A 164 -37.20 7.42 1.67
CA GLU A 164 -37.66 8.13 2.88
C GLU A 164 -37.87 7.20 4.10
N ILE A 165 -37.09 6.12 4.16
CA ILE A 165 -37.12 5.13 5.26
C ILE A 165 -35.74 5.14 5.93
N SER A 166 -35.68 4.91 7.24
CA SER A 166 -34.38 4.80 7.94
C SER A 166 -33.61 3.56 7.49
N VAL A 167 -32.27 3.63 7.50
CA VAL A 167 -31.40 2.52 7.09
C VAL A 167 -31.67 1.25 7.90
N GLU A 168 -31.89 1.40 9.21
CA GLU A 168 -32.22 0.32 10.12
C GLU A 168 -33.54 -0.38 9.75
N GLN A 169 -34.57 0.40 9.39
CA GLN A 169 -35.85 -0.14 8.94
C GLN A 169 -35.73 -0.86 7.59
N MET A 170 -34.82 -0.41 6.71
CA MET A 170 -34.63 -1.05 5.39
C MET A 170 -33.90 -2.40 5.49
N LEU A 171 -32.82 -2.46 6.27
CA LEU A 171 -31.96 -3.65 6.32
C LEU A 171 -32.32 -4.60 7.47
N GLY A 172 -33.10 -4.14 8.47
CA GLY A 172 -33.39 -4.91 9.68
C GLY A 172 -32.14 -5.18 10.54
N ARG A 173 -31.03 -4.52 10.23
CA ARG A 173 -29.73 -4.58 10.91
C ARG A 173 -29.01 -3.24 10.76
N THR A 174 -28.12 -2.92 11.69
CA THR A 174 -27.23 -1.77 11.59
C THR A 174 -26.15 -2.04 10.54
N VAL A 175 -25.92 -1.09 9.63
CA VAL A 175 -24.78 -1.09 8.70
C VAL A 175 -23.53 -0.76 9.50
N VAL A 176 -22.48 -1.56 9.35
CA VAL A 176 -21.22 -1.36 10.09
C VAL A 176 -20.16 -0.98 9.07
N ASP A 177 -19.84 0.30 8.94
CA ASP A 177 -18.70 0.71 8.14
C ASP A 177 -17.40 0.51 8.94
N PRO A 178 -16.52 -0.43 8.55
CA PRO A 178 -15.33 -0.74 9.35
C PRO A 178 -14.18 0.21 9.04
N TYR A 179 -14.34 1.06 8.03
CA TYR A 179 -13.36 2.08 7.64
C TYR A 179 -13.75 3.47 8.13
N ALA A 180 -14.97 3.70 8.61
CA ALA A 180 -15.36 4.99 9.20
C ALA A 180 -14.58 5.27 10.49
N GLU A 181 -14.34 4.25 11.31
CA GLU A 181 -13.50 4.34 12.52
C GLU A 181 -12.03 4.60 12.14
N ALA A 182 -11.49 3.89 11.14
CA ALA A 182 -10.12 4.07 10.67
C ALA A 182 -9.89 5.38 9.90
N GLU A 183 -10.90 5.90 9.20
CA GLU A 183 -10.88 7.21 8.56
C GLU A 183 -10.94 8.32 9.62
N ALA A 184 -11.75 8.17 10.68
CA ALA A 184 -11.75 9.10 11.82
C ALA A 184 -10.41 9.12 12.57
N GLU A 185 -9.79 7.97 12.79
CA GLU A 185 -8.44 7.87 13.37
C GLU A 185 -7.37 8.46 12.45
N ALA A 186 -7.42 8.18 11.14
CA ALA A 186 -6.47 8.74 10.17
C ALA A 186 -6.66 10.25 9.96
N GLU A 187 -7.89 10.77 10.06
CA GLU A 187 -8.18 12.20 10.06
C GLU A 187 -7.69 12.86 11.34
N ALA A 188 -7.84 12.21 12.51
CA ALA A 188 -7.28 12.68 13.77
C ALA A 188 -5.74 12.69 13.75
N GLU A 189 -5.10 11.68 13.15
CA GLU A 189 -3.63 11.66 12.97
C GLU A 189 -3.14 12.70 11.95
N LYS A 190 -3.91 12.95 10.88
CA LYS A 190 -3.61 14.03 9.92
C LYS A 190 -3.81 15.41 10.54
N GLN A 191 -4.83 15.59 11.37
CA GLN A 191 -5.06 16.82 12.14
C GLN A 191 -3.95 17.01 13.18
N ALA A 192 -3.55 15.98 13.92
CA ALA A 192 -2.44 16.04 14.87
C ALA A 192 -1.09 16.31 14.18
N LYS A 193 -0.83 15.75 12.99
CA LYS A 193 0.36 16.07 12.19
C LYS A 193 0.30 17.47 11.57
N ALA A 194 -0.87 17.97 11.19
CA ALA A 194 -1.06 19.32 10.70
C ALA A 194 -0.89 20.37 11.82
N GLU A 195 -1.40 20.07 13.02
CA GLU A 195 -1.22 20.88 14.23
C GLU A 195 0.25 20.86 14.70
N ALA A 196 0.92 19.71 14.64
CA ALA A 196 2.36 19.62 14.95
C ALA A 196 3.24 20.34 13.91
N ALA A 197 2.85 20.34 12.63
CA ALA A 197 3.54 21.10 11.60
C ALA A 197 3.31 22.61 11.74
N ALA A 198 2.10 23.04 12.11
CA ALA A 198 1.80 24.45 12.41
C ALA A 198 2.53 24.95 13.67
N ALA A 199 2.63 24.12 14.71
CA ALA A 199 3.40 24.43 15.92
C ALA A 199 4.93 24.51 15.68
N ALA A 200 5.45 23.75 14.70
CA ALA A 200 6.85 23.84 14.29
C ALA A 200 7.14 25.13 13.50
N GLU A 201 6.21 25.58 12.64
CA GLU A 201 6.31 26.89 11.97
C GLU A 201 6.26 28.06 12.99
N GLU A 202 5.45 27.97 14.04
CA GLU A 202 5.40 29.00 15.09
C GLU A 202 6.69 29.05 15.94
N GLN A 203 7.35 27.90 16.16
CA GLN A 203 8.63 27.84 16.86
C GLN A 203 9.79 28.39 16.02
N GLU A 204 9.74 28.21 14.70
CA GLU A 204 10.72 28.75 13.76
C GLU A 204 10.60 30.28 13.61
N VAL A 205 9.38 30.83 13.67
CA VAL A 205 9.12 32.28 13.67
C VAL A 205 9.51 32.95 14.99
N ALA A 206 9.40 32.26 16.14
CA ALA A 206 9.84 32.77 17.44
C ALA A 206 11.38 32.77 17.59
N GLN A 207 12.08 31.80 17.02
CA GLN A 207 13.55 31.76 17.02
C GLN A 207 14.15 32.83 16.10
N ALA A 208 13.48 33.20 15.00
CA ALA A 208 13.92 34.28 14.13
C ALA A 208 13.80 35.69 14.73
N GLN A 209 12.98 35.89 15.78
CA GLN A 209 12.82 37.20 16.45
C GLN A 209 13.80 37.43 17.62
N THR A 210 14.61 36.43 17.99
CA THR A 210 15.57 36.55 19.10
C THR A 210 16.99 36.97 18.65
N GLU A 211 17.25 37.05 17.34
CA GLU A 211 18.58 37.42 16.78
C GLU A 211 18.74 38.91 16.41
N GLU A 212 17.71 39.75 16.50
CA GLU A 212 17.83 41.21 16.27
C GLU A 212 17.69 42.02 17.57
N THR A 213 18.77 42.14 18.35
CA THR A 213 19.08 43.38 19.08
C THR A 213 20.62 43.49 19.26
N PRO A 214 21.25 44.65 18.95
CA PRO A 214 22.67 44.73 18.60
C PRO A 214 23.59 44.90 19.82
N GLU A 215 24.84 44.49 19.66
CA GLU A 215 25.95 44.67 20.59
C GLU A 215 26.34 46.15 20.86
N ALA A 216 26.73 46.37 22.13
CA ALA A 216 27.69 47.34 22.69
C ALA A 216 27.19 48.77 23.07
N PRO A 217 27.78 49.45 24.09
CA PRO A 217 29.11 49.21 24.70
C PRO A 217 29.19 49.21 26.26
N ALA A 218 30.42 48.99 26.73
CA ALA A 218 30.93 48.77 28.08
C ALA A 218 30.62 49.81 29.18
N GLU A 219 30.70 49.39 30.45
CA GLU A 219 31.54 50.00 31.50
C GLU A 219 31.56 49.14 32.79
N THR A 220 32.75 49.03 33.39
CA THR A 220 33.05 48.36 34.68
C THR A 220 32.67 49.28 35.85
N PRO A 221 32.40 48.72 37.06
CA PRO A 221 33.38 48.96 38.12
C PRO A 221 33.62 47.75 39.04
N ALA A 222 34.84 47.73 39.58
CA ALA A 222 35.38 46.75 40.49
C ALA A 222 35.07 47.05 41.98
N GLU A 223 35.26 46.00 42.79
CA GLU A 223 35.39 45.91 44.26
C GLU A 223 34.11 46.10 45.11
N SER A 224 33.79 45.25 46.08
CA SER A 224 34.65 44.39 46.94
C SER A 224 33.86 43.21 47.56
N ALA A 225 34.55 42.07 47.67
CA ALA A 225 34.49 40.91 48.61
C ALA A 225 33.29 40.76 49.59
N GLU A 226 32.75 39.58 49.94
CA GLU A 226 33.35 38.25 50.19
C GLU A 226 32.24 37.17 50.36
N ALA A 227 32.61 35.88 50.25
CA ALA A 227 31.86 34.63 50.55
C ALA A 227 30.81 34.19 49.49
N THR A 228 30.70 32.94 49.03
CA THR A 228 30.93 31.61 49.63
C THR A 228 31.09 30.56 48.51
N GLU A 229 31.77 29.45 48.82
CA GLU A 229 32.24 28.32 47.97
C GLU A 229 31.21 27.67 47.01
N PRO A 230 31.68 26.89 46.01
CA PRO A 230 31.60 25.44 46.23
C PRO A 230 32.77 24.60 45.67
N GLY A 231 33.05 23.49 46.36
CA GLY A 231 33.65 22.26 45.78
C GLY A 231 32.73 21.64 44.72
N SER A 232 33.14 20.67 43.90
CA SER A 232 34.10 19.59 44.15
C SER A 232 34.73 19.13 42.83
N THR A 233 36.01 18.80 42.98
CA THR A 233 36.93 18.02 42.14
C THR A 233 36.39 16.76 41.49
N GLU A 234 36.92 16.46 40.30
CA GLU A 234 37.40 15.14 39.85
C GLU A 234 38.25 15.36 38.57
N PRO A 235 39.09 14.40 38.08
CA PRO A 235 39.44 13.08 38.62
C PRO A 235 40.95 12.74 38.55
N GLU A 236 41.36 11.63 39.22
CA GLU A 236 42.67 11.00 39.06
C GLU A 236 42.52 9.52 38.62
N ALA A 237 43.15 9.21 37.48
CA ALA A 237 43.84 7.99 37.04
C ALA A 237 43.32 6.53 37.23
N ALA A 238 43.58 5.75 36.15
CA ALA A 238 44.01 4.33 36.07
C ALA A 238 42.93 3.23 36.25
N SER A 239 42.95 2.06 35.59
CA SER A 239 43.87 1.39 34.65
C SER A 239 43.17 0.24 33.89
N GLU A 240 43.87 -0.25 32.85
CA GLU A 240 43.94 -1.64 32.34
C GLU A 240 42.75 -2.24 31.57
N ALA A 241 42.91 -2.95 30.45
CA ALA A 241 44.10 -3.56 29.83
C ALA A 241 43.96 -3.68 28.30
N ALA A 242 45.11 -3.73 27.63
CA ALA A 242 45.36 -3.88 26.19
C ALA A 242 45.34 -5.37 25.73
N PRO A 243 45.89 -5.79 24.56
CA PRO A 243 45.58 -5.42 23.17
C PRO A 243 45.40 -6.63 22.20
N GLU A 244 44.71 -6.37 21.08
CA GLU A 244 44.88 -6.80 19.66
C GLU A 244 45.50 -8.19 19.24
N PRO A 245 45.81 -8.47 17.94
CA PRO A 245 44.98 -9.25 17.00
C PRO A 245 45.75 -10.48 16.43
N ILE A 246 45.24 -11.11 15.35
CA ILE A 246 45.97 -11.63 14.15
C ILE A 246 45.34 -12.91 13.55
N VAL A 247 44.81 -12.74 12.34
CA VAL A 247 44.94 -13.53 11.08
C VAL A 247 45.56 -14.94 11.15
N THR A 248 44.96 -15.96 10.51
CA THR A 248 45.45 -16.65 9.28
C THR A 248 44.72 -17.95 8.94
N ASP A 249 44.71 -18.19 7.63
CA ASP A 249 44.29 -19.33 6.81
C ASP A 249 44.77 -20.73 7.22
N ALA A 250 44.14 -21.73 6.57
CA ALA A 250 44.73 -22.96 6.00
C ALA A 250 44.21 -24.31 6.55
N THR A 251 43.52 -25.04 5.66
CA THR A 251 43.87 -26.41 5.21
C THR A 251 43.25 -27.64 5.93
N THR A 252 42.26 -28.20 5.22
CA THR A 252 42.00 -29.63 4.87
C THR A 252 41.76 -30.72 5.92
N ASP A 253 40.70 -31.47 5.62
CA ASP A 253 40.62 -32.94 5.44
C ASP A 253 39.97 -33.83 6.51
N SER A 254 39.39 -34.93 5.99
CA SER A 254 38.75 -36.10 6.61
C SER A 254 37.28 -35.93 7.06
N LEU A 255 36.26 -36.34 6.28
CA LEU A 255 35.78 -37.71 5.97
C LEU A 255 35.58 -38.61 7.21
N SER A 256 34.32 -38.75 7.67
CA SER A 256 33.57 -40.01 7.63
C SER A 256 32.22 -39.91 8.37
N ASP A 257 31.28 -40.74 7.92
CA ASP A 257 30.07 -41.20 8.64
C ASP A 257 28.84 -40.29 8.64
N LEU A 258 27.99 -40.48 7.62
CA LEU A 258 26.56 -40.83 7.74
C LEU A 258 25.87 -40.71 6.38
N PHE A 259 26.09 -41.61 5.42
CA PHE A 259 25.16 -41.85 4.31
C PHE A 259 25.48 -43.18 3.61
N VAL A 260 25.09 -44.29 4.25
CA VAL A 260 24.70 -45.53 3.57
C VAL A 260 23.29 -45.25 3.02
N GLY A 261 22.93 -45.37 1.76
CA GLY A 261 23.34 -46.33 0.74
C GLY A 261 22.15 -47.25 0.47
N ASP A 262 21.25 -46.86 -0.43
CA ASP A 262 20.33 -47.81 -1.08
C ASP A 262 19.97 -47.28 -2.49
N GLN A 263 20.30 -48.08 -3.50
CA GLN A 263 20.11 -47.83 -4.94
C GLN A 263 19.09 -48.85 -5.49
N PRO A 264 18.50 -48.59 -6.67
CA PRO A 264 17.22 -49.17 -7.08
C PRO A 264 17.36 -50.53 -7.77
N GLU A 265 16.36 -51.40 -7.62
CA GLU A 265 16.16 -52.56 -8.48
C GLU A 265 15.28 -52.19 -9.68
N GLN A 266 15.84 -52.40 -10.88
CA GLN A 266 15.09 -52.61 -12.11
C GLN A 266 14.77 -54.10 -12.23
N GLU A 267 13.53 -54.45 -12.58
CA GLU A 267 13.26 -55.63 -13.41
C GLU A 267 12.15 -55.35 -14.44
N SER A 268 12.52 -55.70 -15.69
CA SER A 268 11.74 -56.14 -16.87
C SER A 268 10.30 -55.67 -17.08
#